data_AF-E3FQT3-F1
#
_entry.id   AF-E3FQT3-F1
#
_cell.length_a   1.000
_cell.length_b   1.000
_cell.length_c   1.000
_cell.angle_alpha   90.00
_cell.angle_beta   90.00
_cell.angle_gamma   90.00
#
_symmetry.space_group_name_H-M   'P 1'
#
loop_
_entity.id
_entity.type
_entity.pdbx_description
1 polymer ?
#
loop_
_entity_poly.entity_id
_entity_poly.type
_entity_poly.pdbx_seq_one_letter_code
_entity_poly.pdbx_strand_id
1 'polypeptide(L)'
;MTSLWHRRRQPDDVPTPVAVAVSDFCRRAKAAATPTEVREALALLADEEDFRVRSLTDTEPERSPLGPFAVVDILRGTSPELASQRQGCGYYEVVRELARVREEKTPPAPAPTGLSFAPSPAAPPAPPETSLAGGTAKAGKAARPSAESIQERIAPRKREPLPEPEPFEAEEPVSFKRALPKPRGRFTQVAAPKGSYQTLLHMEGKGILESALAQNEHRFALLKSLSEQYNGPKGELGLPDLEGALHRHDLMDPLTARERQGILAAYTEQRGAAGRVAWSLGLSPSELQRLVSSLQLQAEVEGVRERFQREALGTRHLTQRLDLLGRDKYLADLGIKKRFTDTLRKELEELARSEVPDAVDLPGLCLAIARKHGAPQELVLRALERLGLSEGLRKQLQAHSNHSSP
;
A
#
# COMPACT_ATOMS: atom_id res chain seq x y z
N MET A 1 18.84 -8.57 13.27
CA MET A 1 18.25 -9.06 12.01
C MET A 1 17.84 -7.86 11.18
N THR A 2 18.69 -7.46 10.23
CA THR A 2 18.42 -6.36 9.29
C THR A 2 17.16 -6.69 8.50
N SER A 3 16.16 -5.81 8.56
CA SER A 3 14.91 -5.94 7.79
C SER A 3 15.24 -6.21 6.33
N LEU A 4 14.91 -7.42 5.86
CA LEU A 4 15.21 -7.88 4.50
C LEU A 4 14.57 -6.99 3.42
N TRP A 5 13.65 -6.09 3.74
CA TRP A 5 12.93 -5.28 2.76
C TRP A 5 12.96 -3.79 3.12
N HIS A 6 14.16 -3.28 3.42
CA HIS A 6 14.38 -1.85 3.67
C HIS A 6 15.08 -1.20 2.49
N ARG A 7 14.65 0.01 2.11
CA ARG A 7 15.31 0.80 1.07
C ARG A 7 16.71 1.23 1.53
N ARG A 8 17.66 1.16 0.60
CA ARG A 8 19.06 1.54 0.80
C ARG A 8 19.42 2.83 0.08
N ARG A 9 18.68 3.17 -0.99
CA ARG A 9 18.85 4.39 -1.81
C ARG A 9 17.50 4.91 -2.31
N GLN A 10 17.45 6.11 -2.89
CA GLN A 10 16.23 6.58 -3.54
C GLN A 10 16.01 5.84 -4.88
N PRO A 11 14.75 5.61 -5.29
CA PRO A 11 14.45 5.01 -6.60
C PRO A 11 15.01 5.79 -7.80
N ASP A 12 15.16 7.10 -7.66
CA ASP A 12 15.69 7.98 -8.71
C ASP A 12 17.22 7.87 -8.85
N ASP A 13 17.93 7.44 -7.79
CA ASP A 13 19.39 7.25 -7.80
C ASP A 13 19.81 5.98 -8.57
N VAL A 14 18.86 5.09 -8.89
CA VAL A 14 19.12 3.87 -9.65
C VAL A 14 19.56 4.22 -11.09
N PRO A 15 20.75 3.77 -11.54
CA PRO A 15 21.21 4.06 -12.89
C PRO A 15 20.25 3.52 -13.95
N THR A 16 19.84 4.38 -14.88
CA THR A 16 18.90 4.02 -15.97
C THR A 16 19.31 2.75 -16.75
N PRO A 17 20.59 2.50 -17.08
CA PRO A 17 20.97 1.25 -17.75
C PRO A 17 20.68 -0.01 -16.94
N VAL A 18 20.78 0.04 -15.60
CA VAL A 18 20.48 -1.09 -14.71
C VAL A 18 18.98 -1.33 -14.67
N ALA A 19 18.18 -0.26 -14.55
CA ALA A 19 16.72 -0.36 -14.57
C ALA A 19 16.20 -0.92 -15.92
N VAL A 20 16.81 -0.54 -17.04
CA VAL A 20 16.44 -1.08 -18.37
C VAL A 20 16.78 -2.57 -18.45
N ALA A 21 17.97 -2.99 -18.01
CA ALA A 21 18.38 -4.39 -18.04
C ALA A 21 17.43 -5.30 -17.22
N VAL A 22 17.02 -4.84 -16.04
CA VAL A 22 16.06 -5.58 -15.19
C VAL A 22 14.66 -5.59 -15.82
N SER A 23 14.21 -4.47 -16.39
CA SER A 23 12.93 -4.41 -17.11
C SER A 23 12.89 -5.40 -18.28
N ASP A 24 13.97 -5.48 -19.05
CA ASP A 24 14.12 -6.44 -20.14
C ASP A 24 14.17 -7.88 -19.66
N PHE A 25 14.90 -8.17 -18.58
CA PHE A 25 14.95 -9.50 -17.96
C PHE A 25 13.58 -9.96 -17.47
N CYS A 26 12.86 -9.11 -16.73
CA CYS A 26 11.51 -9.39 -16.24
C CYS A 26 10.50 -9.60 -17.39
N ARG A 27 10.67 -8.87 -18.49
CA ARG A 27 9.88 -9.09 -19.72
C ARG A 27 10.16 -10.47 -20.32
N ARG A 28 11.43 -10.89 -20.43
CA ARG A 28 11.80 -12.25 -20.89
C ARG A 28 11.25 -13.33 -19.96
N ALA A 29 11.20 -13.05 -18.65
CA ALA A 29 10.66 -13.95 -17.64
C ALA A 29 9.12 -13.93 -17.51
N LYS A 30 8.38 -13.36 -18.48
CA LYS A 30 6.89 -13.27 -18.50
C LYS A 30 6.26 -12.50 -17.34
N ALA A 31 7.00 -11.59 -16.71
CA ALA A 31 6.52 -10.74 -15.61
C ALA A 31 6.93 -9.28 -15.84
N ALA A 32 6.41 -8.68 -16.91
CA ALA A 32 6.72 -7.30 -17.27
C ALA A 32 6.30 -6.33 -16.14
N ALA A 33 7.19 -5.42 -15.79
CA ALA A 33 6.99 -4.43 -14.72
C ALA A 33 7.25 -3.02 -15.24
N THR A 34 6.61 -2.03 -14.60
CA THR A 34 6.78 -0.62 -14.95
C THR A 34 8.18 -0.12 -14.56
N PRO A 35 8.74 0.92 -15.24
CA PRO A 35 10.04 1.47 -14.86
C PRO A 35 10.10 1.97 -13.41
N THR A 36 8.98 2.49 -12.90
CA THR A 36 8.81 2.89 -11.49
C THR A 36 8.93 1.72 -10.53
N GLU A 37 8.29 0.58 -10.84
CA GLU A 37 8.38 -0.64 -10.01
C GLU A 37 9.79 -1.24 -9.99
N VAL A 38 10.46 -1.22 -11.13
CA VAL A 38 11.85 -1.69 -11.23
C VAL A 38 12.76 -0.84 -10.35
N ARG A 39 12.59 0.48 -10.38
CA ARG A 39 13.35 1.41 -9.54
C ARG A 39 13.02 1.26 -8.05
N GLU A 40 11.75 1.08 -7.70
CA GLU A 40 11.31 0.79 -6.32
C GLU A 40 11.95 -0.50 -5.77
N ALA A 41 12.03 -1.56 -6.59
CA ALA A 41 12.66 -2.81 -6.19
C ALA A 41 14.19 -2.67 -6.06
N LEU A 42 14.84 -2.04 -7.04
CA LEU A 42 16.30 -1.83 -7.04
C LEU A 42 16.77 -0.83 -5.97
N ALA A 43 15.88 0.01 -5.44
CA ALA A 43 16.16 0.85 -4.28
C ALA A 43 16.41 0.06 -2.99
N LEU A 44 16.05 -1.23 -2.95
CA LEU A 44 16.33 -2.14 -1.83
C LEU A 44 17.77 -2.68 -1.82
N LEU A 45 18.48 -2.54 -2.94
CA LEU A 45 19.88 -2.93 -3.11
C LEU A 45 20.80 -1.73 -2.92
N ALA A 46 22.02 -1.98 -2.47
CA ALA A 46 23.07 -0.94 -2.42
C ALA A 46 23.66 -0.71 -3.82
N ASP A 47 24.28 0.46 -4.05
CA ASP A 47 24.89 0.81 -5.35
C ASP A 47 25.97 -0.18 -5.79
N GLU A 48 26.68 -0.77 -4.82
CA GLU A 48 27.72 -1.78 -5.05
C GLU A 48 27.16 -3.09 -5.66
N GLU A 49 25.85 -3.34 -5.51
CA GLU A 49 25.20 -4.56 -5.99
C GLU A 49 24.74 -4.46 -7.45
N ASP A 50 24.82 -3.27 -8.07
CA ASP A 50 24.37 -3.05 -9.46
C ASP A 50 25.14 -3.89 -10.49
N PHE A 51 26.41 -4.21 -10.22
CA PHE A 51 27.19 -5.11 -11.08
C PHE A 51 26.63 -6.55 -11.05
N ARG A 52 26.17 -7.01 -9.88
CA ARG A 52 25.54 -8.33 -9.74
C ARG A 52 24.18 -8.38 -10.43
N VAL A 53 23.42 -7.28 -10.34
CA VAL A 53 22.17 -7.12 -11.09
C VAL A 53 22.41 -7.25 -12.60
N ARG A 54 23.43 -6.57 -13.15
CA ARG A 54 23.80 -6.70 -14.57
C ARG A 54 24.19 -8.13 -14.94
N SER A 55 25.09 -8.73 -14.16
CA SER A 55 25.54 -10.12 -14.39
C SER A 55 24.40 -11.13 -14.44
N LEU A 56 23.38 -10.97 -13.58
CA LEU A 56 22.17 -11.81 -13.55
C LEU A 56 21.23 -11.51 -14.74
N THR A 57 21.13 -10.25 -15.15
CA THR A 57 20.20 -9.81 -16.20
C THR A 57 20.74 -10.02 -17.61
N ASP A 58 22.04 -10.27 -17.76
CA ASP A 58 22.67 -10.62 -19.02
C ASP A 58 22.37 -12.09 -19.42
N THR A 59 22.02 -12.96 -18.46
CA THR A 59 21.64 -14.36 -18.74
C THR A 59 20.15 -14.51 -19.04
N GLU A 60 19.78 -15.65 -19.63
CA GLU A 60 18.36 -16.01 -19.79
C GLU A 60 17.73 -16.38 -18.43
N PRO A 61 16.45 -16.04 -18.20
CA PRO A 61 15.77 -16.38 -16.96
C PRO A 61 15.53 -17.90 -16.87
N GLU A 62 16.10 -18.54 -15.85
CA GLU A 62 15.98 -19.99 -15.64
C GLU A 62 14.53 -20.44 -15.38
N ARG A 63 13.71 -19.57 -14.79
CA ARG A 63 12.31 -19.82 -14.42
C ARG A 63 11.44 -18.61 -14.71
N SER A 64 10.14 -18.85 -14.89
CA SER A 64 9.10 -17.82 -15.09
C SER A 64 7.88 -18.18 -14.25
N PRO A 65 7.15 -17.22 -13.65
CA PRO A 65 7.33 -15.76 -13.75
C PRO A 65 8.37 -15.20 -12.76
N LEU A 66 9.19 -14.23 -13.19
CA LEU A 66 10.13 -13.51 -12.29
C LEU A 66 9.99 -11.98 -12.46
N GLY A 67 9.40 -11.33 -11.46
CA GLY A 67 9.25 -9.88 -11.38
C GLY A 67 10.48 -9.17 -10.74
N PRO A 68 10.46 -7.84 -10.65
CA PRO A 68 11.62 -7.06 -10.19
C PRO A 68 11.98 -7.32 -8.71
N PHE A 69 11.00 -7.58 -7.85
CA PHE A 69 11.25 -7.97 -6.45
C PHE A 69 11.76 -9.41 -6.32
N ALA A 70 11.43 -10.29 -7.27
CA ALA A 70 11.99 -11.64 -7.34
C ALA A 70 13.48 -11.60 -7.71
N VAL A 71 13.89 -10.68 -8.61
CA VAL A 71 15.31 -10.45 -8.94
C VAL A 71 16.11 -10.03 -7.71
N VAL A 72 15.55 -9.13 -6.89
CA VAL A 72 16.17 -8.71 -5.62
C VAL A 72 16.29 -9.86 -4.62
N ASP A 73 15.27 -10.73 -4.56
CA ASP A 73 15.28 -11.92 -3.68
C ASP A 73 16.34 -12.94 -4.12
N ILE A 74 16.50 -13.14 -5.44
CA ILE A 74 17.53 -14.02 -6.00
C ILE A 74 18.94 -13.50 -5.68
N LEU A 75 19.17 -12.19 -5.83
CA LEU A 75 20.45 -11.56 -5.51
C LEU A 75 20.81 -11.65 -4.02
N ARG A 76 19.81 -11.86 -3.15
CA ARG A 76 19.98 -12.09 -1.70
C ARG A 76 20.11 -13.55 -1.31
N GLY A 77 20.17 -14.46 -2.30
CA GLY A 77 20.46 -15.88 -2.10
C GLY A 77 19.26 -16.81 -2.17
N THR A 78 18.07 -16.32 -2.54
CA THR A 78 16.90 -17.18 -2.78
C THR A 78 17.04 -17.90 -4.13
N SER A 79 16.67 -19.18 -4.21
CA SER A 79 16.72 -19.91 -5.48
C SER A 79 15.69 -19.38 -6.49
N PRO A 80 15.98 -19.41 -7.80
CA PRO A 80 15.06 -18.90 -8.82
C PRO A 80 13.73 -19.66 -8.87
N GLU A 81 13.73 -20.95 -8.49
CA GLU A 81 12.51 -21.75 -8.35
C GLU A 81 11.58 -21.20 -7.26
N LEU A 82 12.14 -20.95 -6.08
CA LEU A 82 11.38 -20.44 -4.94
C LEU A 82 10.89 -19.01 -5.21
N ALA A 83 11.73 -18.19 -5.83
CA ALA A 83 11.36 -16.84 -6.24
C ALA A 83 10.20 -16.84 -7.26
N SER A 84 10.19 -17.78 -8.21
CA SER A 84 9.09 -17.90 -9.18
C SER A 84 7.77 -18.34 -8.53
N GLN A 85 7.83 -19.23 -7.54
CA GLN A 85 6.65 -19.64 -6.76
C GLN A 85 6.11 -18.48 -5.92
N ARG A 86 7.00 -17.70 -5.28
CA ARG A 86 6.64 -16.49 -4.53
C ARG A 86 5.98 -15.44 -5.42
N GLN A 87 6.47 -15.28 -6.65
CA GLN A 87 5.86 -14.40 -7.63
C GLN A 87 4.47 -14.91 -8.04
N GLY A 88 4.31 -16.22 -8.27
CA GLY A 88 3.03 -16.83 -8.64
C GLY A 88 1.96 -16.78 -7.55
N CYS A 89 2.34 -16.78 -6.27
CA CYS A 89 1.41 -16.67 -5.16
C CYS A 89 1.17 -15.24 -4.64
N GLY A 90 1.72 -14.22 -5.32
CA GLY A 90 1.52 -12.82 -4.96
C GLY A 90 2.31 -12.34 -3.74
N TYR A 91 3.30 -13.10 -3.26
CA TYR A 91 4.10 -12.75 -2.07
C TYR A 91 4.76 -11.38 -2.19
N TYR A 92 5.30 -11.05 -3.37
CA TYR A 92 6.00 -9.78 -3.58
C TYR A 92 5.07 -8.55 -3.64
N GLU A 93 3.77 -8.74 -3.90
CA GLU A 93 2.78 -7.67 -3.82
C GLU A 93 2.57 -7.26 -2.34
N VAL A 94 2.45 -8.25 -1.46
CA VAL A 94 2.35 -8.05 -0.01
C VAL A 94 3.64 -7.42 0.55
N VAL A 95 4.81 -7.87 0.08
CA VAL A 95 6.10 -7.27 0.49
C VAL A 95 6.21 -5.81 0.04
N ARG A 96 5.73 -5.48 -1.16
CA ARG A 96 5.72 -4.10 -1.68
C ARG A 96 4.83 -3.20 -0.81
N GLU A 97 3.64 -3.66 -0.43
CA GLU A 97 2.75 -2.91 0.46
C GLU A 97 3.35 -2.73 1.85
N LEU A 98 3.98 -3.77 2.41
CA LEU A 98 4.65 -3.69 3.70
C LEU A 98 5.84 -2.73 3.70
N ALA A 99 6.59 -2.66 2.59
CA ALA A 99 7.68 -1.69 2.42
C ALA A 99 7.14 -0.26 2.40
N ARG A 100 6.05 0.01 1.65
CA ARG A 100 5.37 1.32 1.60
C ARG A 100 4.84 1.77 2.97
N VAL A 101 4.13 0.89 3.68
CA VAL A 101 3.57 1.20 5.02
C VAL A 101 4.66 1.48 6.05
N ARG A 102 5.84 0.85 5.92
CA ARG A 102 6.99 1.13 6.81
C ARG A 102 7.64 2.47 6.51
N GLU A 103 7.69 2.88 5.25
CA GLU A 103 8.20 4.20 4.85
C GLU A 103 7.30 5.32 5.35
N GLU A 104 5.98 5.18 5.22
CA GLU A 104 5.02 6.15 5.77
C GLU A 104 5.14 6.32 7.30
N LYS A 105 5.61 5.28 7.99
CA LYS A 105 5.83 5.30 9.45
C LYS A 105 7.24 5.73 9.86
N THR A 106 8.18 5.85 8.92
CA THR A 106 9.56 6.26 9.23
C THR A 106 9.67 7.77 8.99
N PRO A 107 9.94 8.60 10.03
CA PRO A 107 10.05 10.04 9.84
C PRO A 107 11.22 10.38 8.89
N PRO A 108 11.10 11.43 8.05
CA PRO A 108 12.16 11.81 7.12
C PRO A 108 13.42 12.19 7.91
N ALA A 109 14.57 11.65 7.48
CA ALA A 109 15.85 12.07 8.01
C ALA A 109 16.06 13.58 7.75
N PRO A 110 16.57 14.36 8.72
CA PRO A 110 16.79 15.78 8.52
C PRO A 110 17.84 16.01 7.43
N ALA A 111 17.59 16.97 6.56
CA ALA A 111 18.49 17.40 5.50
C ALA A 111 19.86 17.84 6.07
N PRO A 112 20.98 17.55 5.39
CA PRO A 112 22.29 17.95 5.87
C PRO A 112 22.39 19.48 5.80
N THR A 113 22.29 20.13 6.95
CA THR A 113 22.50 21.56 7.10
C THR A 113 23.79 21.76 7.86
N GLY A 114 24.73 22.48 7.27
CA GLY A 114 25.86 23.08 7.99
C GLY A 114 27.22 22.46 7.70
N LEU A 115 27.97 23.13 6.83
CA LEU A 115 29.42 23.25 6.96
C LEU A 115 29.70 23.79 8.38
N SER A 116 30.24 22.95 9.26
CA SER A 116 30.82 23.39 10.52
C SER A 116 32.17 22.73 10.69
N PHE A 117 33.21 23.55 10.57
CA PHE A 117 34.58 23.22 10.92
C PHE A 117 34.68 23.13 12.45
N ALA A 118 34.82 21.92 12.98
CA ALA A 118 35.41 21.67 14.29
C ALA A 118 35.98 20.25 14.35
N PRO A 119 37.23 20.05 14.84
CA PRO A 119 37.93 18.77 14.76
C PRO A 119 37.45 17.77 15.82
N SER A 120 37.42 16.49 15.44
CA SER A 120 37.10 15.33 16.29
C SER A 120 38.00 15.21 17.52
N PRO A 121 37.44 14.90 18.71
CA PRO A 121 38.19 14.26 19.78
C PRO A 121 38.28 12.75 19.53
N ALA A 122 39.51 12.24 19.63
CA ALA A 122 39.91 10.87 19.34
C ALA A 122 39.24 9.82 20.25
N ALA A 123 38.91 8.66 19.66
CA ALA A 123 38.52 7.46 20.37
C ALA A 123 39.73 6.77 21.03
N PRO A 124 39.60 6.22 22.26
CA PRO A 124 40.63 5.38 22.86
C PRO A 124 40.57 3.93 22.31
N PRO A 125 41.72 3.22 22.25
CA PRO A 125 41.87 1.98 21.49
C PRO A 125 41.43 0.72 22.24
N ALA A 126 40.98 -0.28 21.48
CA ALA A 126 40.79 -1.65 21.95
C ALA A 126 42.14 -2.41 22.03
N PRO A 127 42.34 -3.28 23.03
CA PRO A 127 43.53 -4.14 23.11
C PRO A 127 43.42 -5.37 22.19
N PRO A 128 44.54 -5.84 21.59
CA PRO A 128 44.55 -6.94 20.62
C PRO A 128 44.77 -8.31 21.28
N GLU A 129 44.09 -9.33 20.76
CA GLU A 129 44.39 -10.73 21.04
C GLU A 129 45.59 -11.21 20.21
N THR A 130 46.48 -11.88 20.92
CA THR A 130 47.76 -12.46 20.53
C THR A 130 47.63 -13.58 19.48
N SER A 131 48.31 -13.41 18.34
CA SER A 131 48.73 -14.52 17.48
C SER A 131 50.22 -14.83 17.73
N LEU A 132 50.49 -16.11 17.97
CA LEU A 132 51.80 -16.68 18.20
C LEU A 132 52.50 -17.05 16.89
N ALA A 133 53.81 -16.82 16.92
CA ALA A 133 54.88 -17.66 16.35
C ALA A 133 55.36 -17.43 14.90
N GLY A 134 56.64 -16.99 14.84
CA GLY A 134 57.67 -17.32 13.84
C GLY A 134 57.75 -16.34 12.67
N GLY A 135 58.75 -15.45 12.52
CA GLY A 135 60.20 -15.60 12.74
C GLY A 135 60.83 -16.22 11.49
N THR A 136 61.34 -15.49 10.50
CA THR A 136 62.74 -14.98 10.40
C THR A 136 62.87 -14.27 9.02
N ALA A 137 63.27 -13.00 8.90
CA ALA A 137 64.64 -12.47 8.75
C ALA A 137 65.50 -13.26 7.73
N LYS A 138 66.12 -12.68 6.68
CA LYS A 138 66.98 -11.49 6.67
C LYS A 138 67.40 -11.11 5.22
N ALA A 139 67.52 -9.79 4.99
CA ALA A 139 68.52 -9.06 4.17
C ALA A 139 68.71 -9.40 2.67
N GLY A 140 68.85 -8.46 1.74
CA GLY A 140 68.90 -7.00 1.81
C GLY A 140 69.52 -6.38 0.53
N LYS A 141 69.27 -5.08 0.39
CA LYS A 141 70.07 -4.03 -0.27
C LYS A 141 69.89 -3.71 -1.77
N ALA A 142 69.56 -2.42 -1.97
CA ALA A 142 69.82 -1.52 -3.11
C ALA A 142 68.97 -1.71 -4.38
N ALA A 143 68.51 -0.69 -5.11
CA ALA A 143 68.42 0.76 -4.96
C ALA A 143 67.61 1.28 -6.16
N ARG A 144 67.08 2.51 -6.06
CA ARG A 144 66.58 3.41 -7.13
C ARG A 144 65.09 3.37 -7.51
N PRO A 145 64.54 4.53 -7.93
CA PRO A 145 63.29 5.06 -7.37
C PRO A 145 62.11 5.11 -8.36
N SER A 146 60.92 5.32 -7.78
CA SER A 146 59.74 6.01 -8.31
C SER A 146 59.43 5.85 -9.81
N ALA A 147 58.54 4.91 -10.11
CA ALA A 147 57.71 4.97 -11.30
C ALA A 147 56.28 5.37 -10.89
N GLU A 148 55.85 6.46 -11.47
CA GLU A 148 54.61 7.17 -11.20
C GLU A 148 53.36 6.37 -11.58
N SER A 149 52.32 6.68 -10.82
CA SER A 149 50.98 6.14 -10.92
C SER A 149 50.28 6.49 -12.24
N ILE A 150 49.39 5.58 -12.62
CA ILE A 150 48.51 5.48 -13.81
C ILE A 150 47.49 6.66 -13.94
N GLN A 151 47.79 7.83 -13.38
CA GLN A 151 46.97 9.06 -13.53
C GLN A 151 47.32 9.87 -14.80
N GLU A 152 48.39 9.55 -15.52
CA GLU A 152 48.77 10.26 -16.75
C GLU A 152 48.22 9.65 -18.07
N ARG A 153 47.39 8.60 -18.00
CA ARG A 153 46.93 7.88 -19.21
C ARG A 153 45.54 8.24 -19.74
N ILE A 154 44.76 9.08 -19.04
CA ILE A 154 43.38 9.37 -19.46
C ILE A 154 43.02 10.84 -19.19
N ALA A 155 43.83 11.76 -19.72
CA ALA A 155 43.46 13.17 -19.83
C ALA A 155 43.42 13.58 -21.32
N PRO A 156 42.28 14.08 -21.83
CA PRO A 156 42.13 14.47 -23.22
C PRO A 156 42.91 15.76 -23.54
N ARG A 157 43.68 15.72 -24.63
CA ARG A 157 44.51 16.83 -25.11
C ARG A 157 43.67 18.02 -25.60
N LYS A 158 43.93 19.19 -25.01
CA LYS A 158 43.55 20.53 -25.47
C LYS A 158 44.03 20.75 -26.91
N ARG A 159 43.15 21.25 -27.79
CA ARG A 159 43.47 21.70 -29.14
C ARG A 159 43.60 23.22 -29.15
N GLU A 160 44.67 23.74 -29.73
CA GLU A 160 44.97 25.17 -29.89
C GLU A 160 44.02 25.85 -30.89
N PRO A 161 43.71 27.15 -30.74
CA PRO A 161 42.88 27.93 -31.66
C PRO A 161 43.70 28.73 -32.68
N LEU A 162 43.16 28.94 -33.88
CA LEU A 162 43.62 29.92 -34.89
C LEU A 162 42.59 29.96 -36.05
N PRO A 163 42.48 31.05 -36.83
CA PRO A 163 41.95 32.37 -36.51
C PRO A 163 40.64 32.70 -37.30
N GLU A 164 39.98 33.79 -36.93
CA GLU A 164 38.74 34.33 -37.54
C GLU A 164 38.91 34.73 -39.01
N PRO A 165 37.82 34.64 -39.80
CA PRO A 165 37.53 35.65 -40.82
C PRO A 165 36.20 36.38 -40.55
N GLU A 166 36.27 37.68 -40.84
CA GLU A 166 35.30 38.79 -40.74
C GLU A 166 33.90 38.56 -41.36
N PRO A 167 32.91 39.41 -41.00
CA PRO A 167 31.48 39.08 -40.98
C PRO A 167 30.81 39.27 -42.34
N PHE A 168 29.89 38.36 -42.69
CA PHE A 168 28.95 38.54 -43.79
C PHE A 168 27.53 38.59 -43.22
N GLU A 169 26.94 39.79 -43.26
CA GLU A 169 25.52 40.01 -43.02
C GLU A 169 24.72 39.29 -44.11
N ALA A 170 23.95 38.28 -43.72
CA ALA A 170 22.89 37.70 -44.55
C ALA A 170 21.74 37.27 -43.64
N GLU A 171 20.64 37.98 -43.84
CA GLU A 171 19.29 37.87 -43.26
C GLU A 171 18.87 36.49 -42.74
N GLU A 172 18.36 36.44 -41.51
CA GLU A 172 17.71 35.26 -40.92
C GLU A 172 16.45 34.86 -41.72
N PRO A 173 16.32 33.61 -42.20
CA PRO A 173 15.01 33.05 -42.44
C PRO A 173 14.49 32.43 -41.14
N VAL A 174 13.50 33.08 -40.54
CA VAL A 174 12.70 32.59 -39.40
C VAL A 174 12.08 31.24 -39.77
N SER A 175 12.80 30.16 -39.45
CA SER A 175 12.32 28.80 -39.62
C SER A 175 11.43 28.46 -38.44
N PHE A 176 10.11 28.58 -38.60
CA PHE A 176 9.11 28.05 -37.68
C PHE A 176 9.24 26.53 -37.58
N LYS A 177 10.18 26.05 -36.76
CA LYS A 177 10.30 24.64 -36.40
C LYS A 177 9.16 24.31 -35.44
N ARG A 178 8.01 23.89 -36.00
CA ARG A 178 7.00 23.11 -35.27
C ARG A 178 7.73 21.94 -34.60
N ALA A 179 7.76 21.92 -33.27
CA ALA A 179 8.34 20.84 -32.49
C ALA A 179 7.51 19.57 -32.72
N LEU A 180 7.92 18.75 -33.69
CA LEU A 180 7.37 17.41 -33.89
C LEU A 180 7.74 16.54 -32.68
N PRO A 181 6.80 15.73 -32.15
CA PRO A 181 7.10 14.79 -31.07
C PRO A 181 8.21 13.82 -31.49
N LYS A 182 9.16 13.56 -30.60
CA LYS A 182 10.28 12.62 -30.85
C LYS A 182 9.73 11.25 -31.30
N PRO A 183 10.32 10.61 -32.33
CA PRO A 183 9.82 9.34 -32.83
C PRO A 183 9.91 8.26 -31.75
N ARG A 184 8.77 7.71 -31.35
CA ARG A 184 8.65 6.65 -30.34
C ARG A 184 8.87 5.28 -30.98
N GLY A 185 9.59 4.40 -30.28
CA GLY A 185 9.93 3.05 -30.73
C GLY A 185 8.72 2.14 -30.98
N ARG A 186 8.93 1.08 -31.76
CA ARG A 186 7.91 0.18 -32.37
C ARG A 186 6.94 -0.55 -31.42
N PHE A 187 6.93 -0.29 -30.11
CA PHE A 187 6.12 -1.03 -29.14
C PHE A 187 5.39 -0.19 -28.08
N THR A 188 5.33 1.13 -28.19
CA THR A 188 4.37 1.90 -27.39
C THR A 188 2.97 1.63 -27.91
N GLN A 189 2.19 0.80 -27.20
CA GLN A 189 0.74 0.71 -27.39
C GLN A 189 0.20 2.12 -27.14
N VAL A 190 -0.14 2.82 -28.23
CA VAL A 190 -0.83 4.09 -28.15
C VAL A 190 -2.23 3.75 -27.65
N ALA A 191 -2.57 4.20 -26.44
CA ALA A 191 -3.94 4.11 -25.93
C ALA A 191 -4.88 4.64 -27.02
N ALA A 192 -5.96 3.92 -27.28
CA ALA A 192 -6.92 4.30 -28.31
C ALA A 192 -7.31 5.78 -28.12
N PRO A 193 -7.40 6.57 -29.20
CA PRO A 193 -7.74 7.97 -29.09
C PRO A 193 -9.11 8.08 -28.42
N LYS A 194 -9.15 8.78 -27.27
CA LYS A 194 -10.40 9.03 -26.55
C LYS A 194 -11.34 9.88 -27.40
N GLY A 195 -12.62 9.52 -27.40
CA GLY A 195 -13.70 10.28 -28.00
C GLY A 195 -13.86 11.67 -27.37
N SER A 196 -14.51 12.57 -28.09
CA SER A 196 -14.73 13.94 -27.61
C SER A 196 -15.96 14.02 -26.70
N TYR A 197 -15.98 14.97 -25.76
CA TYR A 197 -17.16 15.27 -24.96
C TYR A 197 -18.39 15.57 -25.82
N GLN A 198 -18.19 16.20 -26.98
CA GLN A 198 -19.28 16.53 -27.90
C GLN A 198 -20.04 15.28 -28.33
N THR A 199 -19.35 14.16 -28.56
CA THR A 199 -19.99 12.89 -28.93
C THR A 199 -21.03 12.44 -27.89
N LEU A 200 -20.75 12.65 -26.60
CA LEU A 200 -21.70 12.34 -25.53
C LEU A 200 -22.91 13.28 -25.50
N LEU A 201 -22.78 14.51 -26.00
CA LEU A 201 -23.87 15.51 -26.05
C LEU A 201 -24.79 15.36 -27.27
N HIS A 202 -24.33 14.70 -28.33
CA HIS A 202 -25.14 14.47 -29.53
C HIS A 202 -26.14 13.33 -29.30
N MET A 203 -27.14 13.21 -30.18
CA MET A 203 -28.19 12.18 -30.06
C MET A 203 -27.64 10.75 -30.08
N GLU A 204 -26.54 10.51 -30.80
CA GLU A 204 -25.81 9.23 -30.79
C GLU A 204 -25.25 8.90 -29.38
N GLY A 205 -24.88 9.94 -28.63
CA GLY A 205 -24.41 9.85 -27.25
C GLY A 205 -25.46 9.29 -26.28
N LYS A 206 -26.76 9.47 -26.58
CA LYS A 206 -27.84 8.94 -25.73
C LYS A 206 -27.78 7.42 -25.63
N GLY A 207 -27.65 6.71 -26.75
CA GLY A 207 -27.58 5.25 -26.76
C GLY A 207 -26.32 4.72 -26.06
N ILE A 208 -25.20 5.44 -26.18
CA ILE A 208 -23.95 5.12 -25.48
C ILE A 208 -24.14 5.26 -23.96
N LEU A 209 -24.73 6.37 -23.52
CA LEU A 209 -24.99 6.63 -22.10
C LEU A 209 -26.01 5.65 -21.51
N GLU A 210 -27.08 5.31 -22.24
CA GLU A 210 -28.06 4.31 -21.81
C GLU A 210 -27.42 2.92 -21.64
N SER A 211 -26.58 2.50 -22.60
CA SER A 211 -25.85 1.24 -22.50
C SER A 211 -24.88 1.23 -21.31
N ALA A 212 -24.16 2.33 -21.11
CA ALA A 212 -23.24 2.47 -19.99
C ALA A 212 -23.97 2.52 -18.63
N LEU A 213 -25.16 3.14 -18.57
CA LEU A 213 -26.02 3.15 -17.39
C LEU A 213 -26.57 1.76 -17.05
N ALA A 214 -26.87 0.93 -18.05
CA ALA A 214 -27.29 -0.45 -17.79
C ALA A 214 -26.19 -1.24 -17.07
N GLN A 215 -24.93 -1.02 -17.46
CA GLN A 215 -23.77 -1.75 -16.94
C GLN A 215 -23.23 -1.22 -15.60
N ASN A 216 -23.47 0.06 -15.28
CA ASN A 216 -22.92 0.71 -14.10
C ASN A 216 -24.01 1.03 -13.08
N GLU A 217 -23.74 0.78 -11.80
CA GLU A 217 -24.72 0.96 -10.73
C GLU A 217 -24.86 2.42 -10.26
N HIS A 218 -23.79 3.22 -10.35
CA HIS A 218 -23.74 4.59 -9.86
C HIS A 218 -22.84 5.49 -10.72
N ARG A 219 -22.99 6.81 -10.53
CA ARG A 219 -22.32 7.86 -11.32
C ARG A 219 -20.80 7.84 -11.25
N PHE A 220 -20.20 7.35 -10.17
CA PHE A 220 -18.73 7.26 -10.07
C PHE A 220 -18.19 6.07 -10.88
N ALA A 221 -18.88 4.93 -10.88
CA ALA A 221 -18.53 3.80 -11.75
C ALA A 221 -18.71 4.17 -13.22
N LEU A 222 -19.83 4.85 -13.53
CA LEU A 222 -20.09 5.38 -14.86
C LEU A 222 -19.00 6.35 -15.32
N LEU A 223 -18.59 7.29 -14.45
CA LEU A 223 -17.52 8.23 -14.74
C LEU A 223 -16.19 7.51 -15.03
N LYS A 224 -15.80 6.55 -14.19
CA LYS A 224 -14.57 5.77 -14.38
C LYS A 224 -14.59 5.08 -15.75
N SER A 225 -15.66 4.37 -16.07
CA SER A 225 -15.83 3.68 -17.35
C SER A 225 -15.79 4.63 -18.56
N LEU A 226 -16.49 5.77 -18.48
CA LEU A 226 -16.53 6.73 -19.60
C LEU A 226 -15.23 7.53 -19.73
N SER A 227 -14.53 7.80 -18.63
CA SER A 227 -13.26 8.55 -18.66
C SER A 227 -12.13 7.79 -19.37
N GLU A 228 -12.22 6.48 -19.48
CA GLU A 228 -11.31 5.65 -20.26
C GLU A 228 -11.47 5.88 -21.76
N GLN A 229 -12.71 6.15 -22.20
CA GLN A 229 -13.09 6.22 -23.61
C GLN A 229 -13.30 7.64 -24.11
N TYR A 230 -13.60 8.60 -23.24
CA TYR A 230 -13.98 9.96 -23.60
C TYR A 230 -13.19 11.00 -22.79
N ASN A 231 -12.92 12.14 -23.43
CA ASN A 231 -12.39 13.34 -22.81
C ASN A 231 -13.52 14.32 -22.48
N GLY A 232 -13.35 15.09 -21.42
CA GLY A 232 -14.18 16.23 -21.08
C GLY A 232 -13.86 17.47 -21.94
N PRO A 233 -14.62 18.56 -21.78
CA PRO A 233 -14.44 19.79 -22.57
C PRO A 233 -13.09 20.48 -22.30
N LYS A 234 -12.50 20.28 -21.11
CA LYS A 234 -11.23 20.89 -20.67
C LYS A 234 -10.11 19.87 -20.46
N GLY A 235 -10.24 18.65 -20.95
CA GLY A 235 -9.27 17.56 -20.73
C GLY A 235 -9.95 16.28 -20.27
N GLU A 236 -9.67 15.83 -19.05
CA GLU A 236 -10.30 14.63 -18.49
C GLU A 236 -11.79 14.85 -18.24
N LEU A 237 -12.58 13.79 -18.41
CA LEU A 237 -14.02 13.84 -18.16
C LEU A 237 -14.26 13.96 -16.65
N GLY A 238 -14.87 15.07 -16.23
CA GLY A 238 -15.24 15.29 -14.84
C GLY A 238 -16.67 14.82 -14.53
N LEU A 239 -16.95 14.69 -13.23
CA LEU A 239 -18.31 14.46 -12.72
C LEU A 239 -19.33 15.52 -13.17
N PRO A 240 -19.06 16.84 -13.15
CA PRO A 240 -20.04 17.83 -13.62
C PRO A 240 -20.29 17.73 -15.14
N ASP A 241 -19.27 17.32 -15.92
CA ASP A 241 -19.42 17.13 -17.36
C ASP A 241 -20.33 15.93 -17.67
N LEU A 242 -20.16 14.84 -16.92
CA LEU A 242 -21.02 13.66 -17.00
C LEU A 242 -22.46 13.99 -16.61
N GLU A 243 -22.67 14.67 -15.49
CA GLU A 243 -24.01 15.10 -15.05
C GLU A 243 -24.68 16.02 -16.08
N GLY A 244 -23.92 16.95 -16.68
CA GLY A 244 -24.41 17.79 -17.77
C GLY A 244 -24.83 17.00 -19.01
N ALA A 245 -24.07 15.97 -19.39
CA ALA A 245 -24.42 15.10 -20.52
C ALA A 245 -25.66 14.25 -20.22
N LEU A 246 -25.78 13.70 -19.01
CA LEU A 246 -26.95 12.93 -18.59
C LEU A 246 -28.21 13.80 -18.50
N HIS A 247 -28.11 15.05 -18.01
CA HIS A 247 -29.22 15.99 -17.97
C HIS A 247 -29.73 16.32 -19.37
N ARG A 248 -28.82 16.49 -20.35
CA ARG A 248 -29.19 16.80 -21.73
C ARG A 248 -30.05 15.72 -22.40
N HIS A 249 -29.94 14.46 -21.93
CA HIS A 249 -30.66 13.31 -22.48
C HIS A 249 -31.79 12.80 -21.56
N ASP A 250 -32.10 13.53 -20.48
CA ASP A 250 -33.10 13.15 -19.46
C ASP A 250 -32.80 11.81 -18.75
N LEU A 251 -31.52 11.46 -18.60
CA LEU A 251 -31.07 10.21 -17.99
C LEU A 251 -30.69 10.35 -16.50
N MET A 252 -30.72 11.58 -15.96
CA MET A 252 -30.34 11.83 -14.56
C MET A 252 -31.35 11.30 -13.54
N ASP A 253 -32.64 11.47 -13.79
CA ASP A 253 -33.68 11.00 -12.88
C ASP A 253 -33.71 9.47 -12.72
N PRO A 254 -33.68 8.66 -13.80
CA PRO A 254 -33.64 7.21 -13.65
C PRO A 254 -32.35 6.72 -12.98
N LEU A 255 -31.21 7.36 -13.25
CA LEU A 255 -29.95 7.07 -12.55
C LEU A 255 -30.08 7.37 -11.06
N THR A 256 -30.59 8.55 -10.70
CA THR A 256 -30.76 8.99 -9.31
C THR A 256 -31.67 8.04 -8.54
N ALA A 257 -32.80 7.63 -9.12
CA ALA A 257 -33.71 6.67 -8.50
C ALA A 257 -33.04 5.31 -8.25
N ARG A 258 -32.29 4.79 -9.23
CA ARG A 258 -31.54 3.55 -9.10
C ARG A 258 -30.44 3.64 -8.05
N GLU A 259 -29.68 4.73 -8.03
CA GLU A 259 -28.64 4.98 -7.03
C GLU A 259 -29.23 4.99 -5.61
N ARG A 260 -30.34 5.73 -5.40
CA ARG A 260 -31.03 5.77 -4.10
C ARG A 260 -31.39 4.37 -3.63
N GLN A 261 -32.03 3.57 -4.50
CA GLN A 261 -32.40 2.21 -4.17
C GLN A 261 -31.18 1.32 -3.89
N GLY A 262 -30.14 1.40 -4.71
CA GLY A 262 -28.92 0.61 -4.58
C GLY A 262 -28.16 0.90 -3.28
N ILE A 263 -28.07 2.16 -2.87
CA ILE A 263 -27.40 2.55 -1.61
C ILE A 263 -28.18 2.04 -0.42
N LEU A 264 -29.50 2.25 -0.39
CA LEU A 264 -30.33 1.78 0.72
C LEU A 264 -30.28 0.26 0.83
N ALA A 265 -30.34 -0.45 -0.31
CA ALA A 265 -30.16 -1.90 -0.35
C ALA A 265 -28.79 -2.31 0.22
N ALA A 266 -27.70 -1.70 -0.24
CA ALA A 266 -26.35 -1.98 0.26
C ALA A 266 -26.22 -1.71 1.77
N TYR A 267 -26.81 -0.61 2.28
CA TYR A 267 -26.86 -0.35 3.72
C TYR A 267 -27.63 -1.40 4.50
N THR A 268 -28.73 -1.93 3.94
CA THR A 268 -29.47 -3.02 4.57
C THR A 268 -28.71 -4.34 4.56
N GLU A 269 -28.08 -4.70 3.44
CA GLU A 269 -27.28 -5.93 3.28
C GLU A 269 -26.06 -5.93 4.20
N GLN A 270 -25.35 -4.80 4.27
CA GLN A 270 -24.16 -4.64 5.10
C GLN A 270 -24.48 -4.21 6.54
N ARG A 271 -25.75 -4.27 6.94
CA ARG A 271 -26.24 -3.98 8.30
C ARG A 271 -25.78 -2.63 8.86
N GLY A 272 -25.79 -1.59 8.04
CA GLY A 272 -25.48 -0.22 8.47
C GLY A 272 -23.99 0.16 8.50
N ALA A 273 -23.08 -0.75 8.13
CA ALA A 273 -21.65 -0.50 8.12
C ALA A 273 -21.21 0.29 6.87
N ALA A 274 -21.06 1.61 7.00
CA ALA A 274 -20.73 2.51 5.90
C ALA A 274 -19.42 2.14 5.17
N GLY A 275 -18.39 1.71 5.91
CA GLY A 275 -17.12 1.27 5.31
C GLY A 275 -17.28 0.01 4.45
N ARG A 276 -18.15 -0.92 4.87
CA ARG A 276 -18.46 -2.12 4.08
C ARG A 276 -19.33 -1.80 2.86
N VAL A 277 -20.28 -0.87 3.01
CA VAL A 277 -21.12 -0.37 1.92
C VAL A 277 -20.26 0.31 0.85
N ALA A 278 -19.32 1.17 1.25
CA ALA A 278 -18.42 1.82 0.32
C ALA A 278 -17.62 0.77 -0.47
N TRP A 279 -17.06 -0.23 0.23
CA TRP A 279 -16.30 -1.30 -0.40
C TRP A 279 -17.15 -2.16 -1.34
N SER A 280 -18.37 -2.55 -0.97
CA SER A 280 -19.24 -3.36 -1.82
C SER A 280 -19.65 -2.64 -3.10
N LEU A 281 -19.79 -1.30 -3.04
CA LEU A 281 -20.11 -0.47 -4.20
C LEU A 281 -18.86 -0.03 -4.99
N GLY A 282 -17.65 -0.42 -4.59
CA GLY A 282 -16.41 0.04 -5.24
C GLY A 282 -16.16 1.55 -5.10
N LEU A 283 -16.69 2.14 -4.03
CA LEU A 283 -16.56 3.56 -3.68
C LEU A 283 -15.54 3.76 -2.55
N SER A 284 -14.84 4.88 -2.59
CA SER A 284 -14.12 5.37 -1.42
C SER A 284 -15.11 5.93 -0.36
N PRO A 285 -14.72 5.99 0.93
CA PRO A 285 -15.59 6.51 1.97
C PRO A 285 -16.06 7.96 1.72
N SER A 286 -15.20 8.79 1.11
CA SER A 286 -15.53 10.17 0.74
C SER A 286 -16.46 10.25 -0.48
N GLU A 287 -16.33 9.34 -1.45
CA GLU A 287 -17.29 9.23 -2.57
C GLU A 287 -18.67 8.79 -2.07
N LEU A 288 -18.75 7.80 -1.18
CA LEU A 288 -20.02 7.39 -0.58
C LEU A 288 -20.69 8.54 0.17
N GLN A 289 -19.92 9.29 0.99
CA GLN A 289 -20.45 10.46 1.70
C GLN A 289 -20.94 11.55 0.74
N ARG A 290 -20.19 11.84 -0.33
CA ARG A 290 -20.62 12.79 -1.37
C ARG A 290 -21.91 12.34 -2.04
N LEU A 291 -22.01 11.05 -2.35
CA LEU A 291 -23.17 10.48 -3.04
C LEU A 291 -24.42 10.46 -2.15
N VAL A 292 -24.29 10.05 -0.89
CA VAL A 292 -25.37 10.15 0.12
C VAL A 292 -25.80 11.61 0.28
N SER A 293 -24.85 12.55 0.23
CA SER A 293 -25.15 13.97 0.37
C SER A 293 -25.87 14.56 -0.84
N SER A 294 -25.40 14.25 -2.06
CA SER A 294 -26.02 14.72 -3.30
C SER A 294 -27.42 14.15 -3.49
N LEU A 295 -27.65 12.90 -3.03
CA LEU A 295 -28.96 12.25 -3.10
C LEU A 295 -29.88 12.60 -1.92
N GLN A 296 -29.44 13.39 -0.94
CA GLN A 296 -30.22 13.74 0.25
C GLN A 296 -30.72 12.50 1.02
N LEU A 297 -29.87 11.47 1.15
CA LEU A 297 -30.21 10.19 1.78
C LEU A 297 -29.79 10.10 3.26
N GLN A 298 -29.32 11.19 3.86
CA GLN A 298 -28.73 11.16 5.20
C GLN A 298 -29.71 10.59 6.24
N ALA A 299 -30.94 11.10 6.27
CA ALA A 299 -31.96 10.65 7.24
C ALA A 299 -32.36 9.18 7.03
N GLU A 300 -32.45 8.73 5.79
CA GLU A 300 -32.82 7.34 5.46
C GLU A 300 -31.70 6.37 5.84
N VAL A 301 -30.45 6.72 5.50
CA VAL A 301 -29.26 5.95 5.87
C VAL A 301 -29.09 5.90 7.39
N GLU A 302 -29.25 7.02 8.08
CA GLU A 302 -29.23 7.07 9.54
C GLU A 302 -30.35 6.22 10.15
N GLY A 303 -31.57 6.28 9.60
CA GLY A 303 -32.67 5.42 10.02
C GLY A 303 -32.36 3.92 9.90
N VAL A 304 -31.71 3.50 8.81
CA VAL A 304 -31.24 2.11 8.65
C VAL A 304 -30.15 1.78 9.67
N ARG A 305 -29.17 2.67 9.87
CA ARG A 305 -28.09 2.48 10.84
C ARG A 305 -28.62 2.37 12.26
N GLU A 306 -29.53 3.25 12.66
CA GLU A 306 -30.15 3.23 13.98
C GLU A 306 -30.88 1.92 14.27
N ARG A 307 -31.58 1.36 13.28
CA ARG A 307 -32.23 0.04 13.42
C ARG A 307 -31.21 -1.04 13.76
N PHE A 308 -30.10 -1.11 13.03
CA PHE A 308 -29.03 -2.08 13.30
C PHE A 308 -28.23 -1.78 14.57
N GLN A 309 -28.09 -0.51 14.95
CA GLN A 309 -27.51 -0.14 16.24
C GLN A 309 -28.37 -0.65 17.41
N ARG A 310 -29.70 -0.46 17.33
CA ARG A 310 -30.65 -0.98 18.32
C ARG A 310 -30.64 -2.50 18.36
N GLU A 311 -30.61 -3.16 17.20
CA GLU A 311 -30.49 -4.61 17.11
C GLU A 311 -29.20 -5.11 17.78
N ALA A 312 -28.04 -4.53 17.44
CA ALA A 312 -26.75 -4.92 17.99
C ALA A 312 -26.64 -4.69 19.51
N LEU A 313 -27.26 -3.63 20.05
CA LEU A 313 -27.31 -3.39 21.49
C LEU A 313 -28.37 -4.23 22.21
N GLY A 314 -29.42 -4.64 21.50
CA GLY A 314 -30.57 -5.39 22.02
C GLY A 314 -30.42 -6.91 21.98
N THR A 315 -29.34 -7.45 21.39
CA THR A 315 -29.10 -8.89 21.37
C THR A 315 -29.02 -9.45 22.79
N ARG A 316 -29.90 -10.41 23.13
CA ARG A 316 -29.95 -11.09 24.43
C ARG A 316 -29.00 -12.29 24.53
N HIS A 317 -28.60 -12.86 23.40
CA HIS A 317 -27.78 -14.06 23.36
C HIS A 317 -26.29 -13.72 23.53
N LEU A 318 -25.68 -14.22 24.60
CA LEU A 318 -24.28 -13.95 24.93
C LEU A 318 -23.33 -14.30 23.78
N THR A 319 -23.49 -15.45 23.14
CA THR A 319 -22.66 -15.89 22.01
C THR A 319 -22.63 -14.87 20.87
N GLN A 320 -23.79 -14.35 20.46
CA GLN A 320 -23.87 -13.34 19.40
C GLN A 320 -23.18 -12.03 19.79
N ARG A 321 -23.26 -11.65 21.07
CA ARG A 321 -22.56 -10.46 21.59
C ARG A 321 -21.04 -10.65 21.60
N LEU A 322 -20.58 -11.82 22.00
CA LEU A 322 -19.16 -12.16 21.99
C LEU A 322 -18.61 -12.21 20.55
N ASP A 323 -19.38 -12.74 19.60
CA ASP A 323 -19.02 -12.71 18.18
C ASP A 323 -18.94 -11.28 17.63
N LEU A 324 -19.89 -10.42 18.00
CA LEU A 324 -19.88 -9.00 17.63
C LEU A 324 -18.68 -8.26 18.24
N LEU A 325 -18.26 -8.60 19.46
CA LEU A 325 -17.05 -8.06 20.08
C LEU A 325 -15.79 -8.37 19.26
N GLY A 326 -15.75 -9.51 18.57
CA GLY A 326 -14.68 -9.84 17.62
C GLY A 326 -14.66 -8.93 16.37
N ARG A 327 -15.79 -8.31 16.03
CA ARG A 327 -15.97 -7.47 14.84
C ARG A 327 -15.77 -5.99 15.16
N ASP A 328 -14.62 -5.66 15.72
CA ASP A 328 -14.25 -4.32 16.18
C ASP A 328 -14.44 -3.21 15.13
N LYS A 329 -14.00 -3.47 13.89
CA LYS A 329 -14.11 -2.50 12.79
C LYS A 329 -15.58 -2.19 12.47
N TYR A 330 -16.44 -3.20 12.52
CA TYR A 330 -17.88 -3.05 12.27
C TYR A 330 -18.56 -2.23 13.38
N LEU A 331 -18.25 -2.50 14.64
CA LEU A 331 -18.78 -1.73 15.77
C LEU A 331 -18.31 -0.27 15.76
N ALA A 332 -17.07 -0.03 15.33
CA ALA A 332 -16.53 1.32 15.16
C ALA A 332 -17.24 2.06 14.03
N ASP A 333 -17.46 1.39 12.90
CA ASP A 333 -18.15 1.94 11.73
C ASP A 333 -19.63 2.23 12.00
N LEU A 334 -20.29 1.41 12.82
CA LEU A 334 -21.64 1.71 13.33
C LEU A 334 -21.68 2.84 14.38
N GLY A 335 -20.53 3.25 14.93
CA GLY A 335 -20.45 4.29 15.96
C GLY A 335 -20.88 3.83 17.36
N ILE A 336 -21.11 2.53 17.58
CA ILE A 336 -21.58 1.98 18.86
C ILE A 336 -20.51 1.30 19.69
N LYS A 337 -19.26 1.20 19.18
CA LYS A 337 -18.17 0.45 19.84
C LYS A 337 -18.08 0.69 21.34
N LYS A 338 -17.96 1.95 21.78
CA LYS A 338 -17.83 2.29 23.21
C LYS A 338 -19.03 1.82 24.03
N ARG A 339 -20.24 2.17 23.59
CA ARG A 339 -21.50 1.79 24.27
C ARG A 339 -21.64 0.27 24.35
N PHE A 340 -21.36 -0.43 23.25
CA PHE A 340 -21.43 -1.89 23.20
C PHE A 340 -20.43 -2.55 24.14
N THR A 341 -19.16 -2.08 24.14
CA THR A 341 -18.12 -2.63 25.02
C THR A 341 -18.42 -2.38 26.49
N ASP A 342 -18.96 -1.20 26.84
CA ASP A 342 -19.28 -0.86 28.23
C ASP A 342 -20.47 -1.68 28.75
N THR A 343 -21.51 -1.86 27.92
CA THR A 343 -22.66 -2.71 28.29
C THR A 343 -22.23 -4.17 28.43
N LEU A 344 -21.44 -4.69 27.49
CA LEU A 344 -20.97 -6.08 27.54
C LEU A 344 -20.00 -6.31 28.72
N ARG A 345 -19.16 -5.31 29.06
CA ARG A 345 -18.31 -5.38 30.24
C ARG A 345 -19.13 -5.51 31.52
N LYS A 346 -20.13 -4.65 31.72
CA LYS A 346 -21.02 -4.70 32.90
C LYS A 346 -21.76 -6.03 33.00
N GLU A 347 -22.28 -6.52 31.88
CA GLU A 347 -22.98 -7.81 31.82
C GLU A 347 -22.03 -8.97 32.19
N LEU A 348 -20.82 -9.02 31.63
CA LEU A 348 -19.85 -10.05 31.97
C LEU A 348 -19.34 -9.95 33.42
N GLU A 349 -19.21 -8.75 33.98
CA GLU A 349 -18.88 -8.56 35.40
C GLU A 349 -20.00 -9.08 36.31
N GLU A 350 -21.27 -8.86 35.96
CA GLU A 350 -22.43 -9.35 36.71
C GLU A 350 -22.53 -10.88 36.63
N LEU A 351 -22.39 -11.45 35.44
CA LEU A 351 -22.35 -12.90 35.22
C LEU A 351 -21.15 -13.55 35.92
N ALA A 352 -19.99 -12.89 35.89
CA ALA A 352 -18.84 -13.39 36.62
C ALA A 352 -19.12 -13.38 38.12
N ARG A 353 -19.68 -12.29 38.66
CA ARG A 353 -20.00 -12.13 40.10
C ARG A 353 -20.96 -13.21 40.62
N SER A 354 -21.95 -13.62 39.83
CA SER A 354 -22.86 -14.70 40.22
C SER A 354 -22.21 -16.08 40.26
N GLU A 355 -21.17 -16.30 39.44
CA GLU A 355 -20.51 -17.59 39.26
C GLU A 355 -19.17 -17.73 40.00
N VAL A 356 -18.61 -16.64 40.57
CA VAL A 356 -17.39 -16.70 41.40
C VAL A 356 -17.47 -17.73 42.53
N PRO A 357 -18.57 -17.88 43.30
CA PRO A 357 -18.59 -18.82 44.43
C PRO A 357 -18.46 -20.29 44.00
N ASP A 358 -18.85 -20.63 42.76
CA ASP A 358 -18.82 -22.00 42.25
C ASP A 358 -17.50 -22.34 41.53
N ALA A 359 -16.61 -21.36 41.31
CA ALA A 359 -15.43 -21.51 40.47
C ALA A 359 -14.12 -21.45 41.28
N VAL A 360 -13.21 -22.39 41.02
CA VAL A 360 -11.86 -22.42 41.61
C VAL A 360 -10.86 -21.59 40.80
N ASP A 361 -10.93 -21.70 39.46
CA ASP A 361 -10.01 -21.06 38.53
C ASP A 361 -10.74 -20.25 37.45
N LEU A 362 -10.03 -19.32 36.79
CA LEU A 362 -10.58 -18.50 35.71
C LEU A 362 -11.18 -19.33 34.54
N PRO A 363 -10.54 -20.41 34.05
CA PRO A 363 -11.15 -21.27 33.04
C PRO A 363 -12.41 -21.98 33.56
N GLY A 364 -12.43 -22.36 34.84
CA GLY A 364 -13.60 -22.96 35.50
C GLY A 364 -14.78 -21.99 35.57
N LEU A 365 -14.51 -20.71 35.91
CA LEU A 365 -15.49 -19.63 35.87
C LEU A 365 -16.05 -19.42 34.46
N CYS A 366 -15.16 -19.34 33.46
CA CYS A 366 -15.58 -19.20 32.06
C CYS A 366 -16.44 -20.38 31.59
N LEU A 367 -16.12 -21.59 32.07
CA LEU A 367 -16.87 -22.82 31.76
C LEU A 367 -18.24 -22.83 32.45
N ALA A 368 -18.35 -22.34 33.69
CA ALA A 368 -19.64 -22.18 34.38
C ALA A 368 -20.55 -21.19 33.64
N ILE A 369 -20.02 -20.02 33.27
CA ILE A 369 -20.73 -19.00 32.48
C ILE A 369 -21.13 -19.57 31.11
N ALA A 370 -20.20 -20.25 30.43
CA ALA A 370 -20.44 -20.90 29.14
C ALA A 370 -21.60 -21.89 29.19
N ARG A 371 -21.65 -22.75 30.23
CA ARG A 371 -22.72 -23.74 30.41
C ARG A 371 -24.07 -23.10 30.69
N LYS A 372 -24.14 -22.09 31.56
CA LYS A 372 -25.42 -21.43 31.92
C LYS A 372 -25.99 -20.57 30.80
N HIS A 373 -25.14 -19.92 30.00
CA HIS A 373 -25.56 -18.96 28.97
C HIS A 373 -25.42 -19.47 27.54
N GLY A 374 -25.03 -20.73 27.34
CA GLY A 374 -24.95 -21.36 26.02
C GLY A 374 -23.88 -20.75 25.10
N ALA A 375 -22.76 -20.30 25.68
CA ALA A 375 -21.65 -19.68 24.95
C ALA A 375 -20.39 -20.58 24.99
N PRO A 376 -19.54 -20.57 23.96
CA PRO A 376 -18.29 -21.34 24.02
C PRO A 376 -17.30 -20.68 24.99
N GLN A 377 -16.67 -21.51 25.84
CA GLN A 377 -15.72 -21.08 26.88
C GLN A 377 -14.61 -20.18 26.34
N GLU A 378 -14.05 -20.50 25.17
CA GLU A 378 -12.99 -19.74 24.51
C GLU A 378 -13.41 -18.30 24.17
N LEU A 379 -14.67 -18.09 23.76
CA LEU A 379 -15.16 -16.75 23.45
C LEU A 379 -15.35 -15.93 24.72
N VAL A 380 -15.79 -16.55 25.81
CA VAL A 380 -15.93 -15.90 27.11
C VAL A 380 -14.55 -15.49 27.63
N LEU A 381 -13.57 -16.39 27.61
CA LEU A 381 -12.20 -16.12 28.06
C LEU A 381 -11.56 -14.99 27.25
N ARG A 382 -11.61 -15.06 25.92
CA ARG A 382 -11.09 -13.99 25.04
C ARG A 382 -11.79 -12.65 25.28
N ALA A 383 -13.09 -12.67 25.54
CA ALA A 383 -13.82 -11.43 25.82
C ALA A 383 -13.41 -10.82 27.16
N LEU A 384 -13.23 -11.63 28.22
CA LEU A 384 -12.73 -11.16 29.51
C LEU A 384 -11.33 -10.57 29.38
N GLU A 385 -10.45 -11.18 28.60
CA GLU A 385 -9.12 -10.64 28.31
C GLU A 385 -9.19 -9.33 27.52
N ARG A 386 -9.96 -9.31 26.42
CA ARG A 386 -10.10 -8.13 25.55
C ARG A 386 -10.74 -6.93 26.26
N LEU A 387 -11.62 -7.19 27.23
CA LEU A 387 -12.29 -6.17 28.03
C LEU A 387 -11.49 -5.76 29.27
N GLY A 388 -10.38 -6.45 29.57
CA GLY A 388 -9.49 -6.17 30.71
C GLY A 388 -10.01 -6.66 32.06
N LEU A 389 -10.91 -7.65 32.07
CA LEU A 389 -11.55 -8.18 33.28
C LEU A 389 -10.80 -9.36 33.91
N SER A 390 -9.93 -10.02 33.15
CA SER A 390 -9.26 -11.26 33.56
C SER A 390 -8.42 -11.12 34.83
N GLU A 391 -7.67 -10.02 34.99
CA GLU A 391 -6.83 -9.79 36.17
C GLU A 391 -7.65 -9.51 37.43
N GLY A 392 -8.72 -8.71 37.30
CA GLY A 392 -9.63 -8.41 38.41
C GLY A 392 -10.32 -9.67 38.92
N LEU A 393 -10.80 -10.51 38.00
CA LEU A 393 -11.46 -11.77 38.34
C LEU A 393 -10.50 -12.79 38.96
N ARG A 394 -9.24 -12.87 38.50
CA ARG A 394 -8.22 -13.72 39.14
C ARG A 394 -7.96 -13.33 40.59
N LYS A 395 -7.87 -12.02 40.88
CA LYS A 395 -7.71 -11.53 42.26
C LYS A 395 -8.91 -11.87 43.13
N GLN A 396 -10.13 -11.77 42.59
CA GLN A 396 -11.36 -12.13 43.31
C GLN A 396 -11.44 -13.63 43.61
N LEU A 397 -11.07 -14.48 42.65
CA LEU A 397 -11.01 -15.94 42.84
C LEU A 397 -9.96 -16.34 43.90
N GLN A 398 -8.77 -15.71 43.88
CA GLN A 398 -7.73 -15.92 44.91
C GLN A 398 -8.17 -15.45 46.30
N ALA A 399 -8.89 -14.32 46.38
CA ALA A 399 -9.45 -13.84 47.65
C ALA A 399 -10.51 -14.82 48.18
N HIS A 400 -11.36 -15.38 47.32
CA HIS A 400 -12.34 -16.38 47.71
C HIS A 400 -11.72 -17.72 48.10
N SER A 401 -10.69 -18.21 47.40
CA SER A 401 -10.00 -19.45 47.78
C SER A 401 -9.33 -19.34 49.15
N ASN A 402 -8.78 -18.16 49.47
CA ASN A 402 -8.13 -17.89 50.75
C ASN A 402 -9.15 -17.74 51.90
N HIS A 403 -10.40 -17.35 51.62
CA HIS A 403 -11.47 -17.26 52.62
C HIS A 403 -12.28 -18.56 52.78
N SER A 404 -12.23 -19.47 51.80
CA SER A 404 -12.93 -20.76 51.83
C SER A 404 -12.08 -21.91 52.40
N SER A 405 -10.82 -21.65 52.73
CA SER A 405 -9.94 -22.61 53.40
C SER A 405 -10.03 -22.40 54.93
N PRO A 406 -10.57 -23.36 55.71
CA PRO A 406 -10.68 -23.26 57.17
C PRO A 406 -9.35 -23.38 57.90
#